data_AF-A0A1B6GBR5-F1
#
_entry.id   AF-A0A1B6GBR5-F1
#
_cell.length_a   1.000
_cell.length_b   1.000
_cell.length_c   1.000
_cell.angle_alpha   90.00
_cell.angle_beta   90.00
_cell.angle_gamma   90.00
#
_symmetry.space_group_name_H-M   'P 1'
#
loop_
_entity.id
_entity.type
_entity.pdbx_description
1 polymer ?
#
loop_
_entity_poly.entity_id
_entity_poly.type
_entity_poly.pdbx_seq_one_letter_code
_entity_poly.pdbx_strand_id
1 'polypeptide(L)'
;MFSHLTPSAEDFDATVMLKRISMMMDLMLQEGVDYVGIDVVVDSKHVVFSHLARYNLSILRKTFDLGWKGYPQRVNKIHVVNPWAMVETGIALFKPLLTSKLQNRIMVHRNVKDLHRHIPKQVLPEDLGGDEISVWELNNLWREKMVEYRDWFLSNEKIKTDEAKRVGKCSFETVTESAFGNSGSFRKIEVD
;
A
#
# COMPACT_ATOMS: atom_id res chain seq x y z
N MET A 1 4.09 7.36 5.99
CA MET A 1 4.59 7.71 4.64
C MET A 1 4.20 9.15 4.36
N PHE A 2 5.10 9.95 3.80
CA PHE A 2 4.78 11.33 3.46
C PHE A 2 4.46 11.38 1.98
N SER A 3 3.19 11.60 1.67
CA SER A 3 2.67 11.77 0.31
C SER A 3 1.50 12.75 0.37
N HIS A 4 1.11 13.36 -0.76
CA HIS A 4 0.03 14.33 -0.85
C HIS A 4 0.30 15.59 0.00
N LEU A 5 1.37 16.30 -0.32
CA LEU A 5 1.78 17.53 0.38
C LEU A 5 0.79 18.68 0.21
N THR A 6 0.14 18.71 -0.95
CA THR A 6 -0.76 19.76 -1.36
C THR A 6 -2.07 19.12 -1.84
N PRO A 7 -3.18 19.87 -1.86
CA PRO A 7 -4.43 19.42 -2.46
C PRO A 7 -4.36 19.42 -4.00
N SER A 8 -3.23 19.02 -4.58
CA SER A 8 -2.97 18.93 -6.02
C SER A 8 -2.17 17.66 -6.31
N ALA A 9 -2.47 17.01 -7.44
CA ALA A 9 -1.81 15.78 -7.88
C ALA A 9 -0.73 16.04 -8.96
N GLU A 10 -0.20 17.26 -9.01
CA GLU A 10 0.85 17.64 -9.96
C GLU A 10 2.21 17.07 -9.57
N ASP A 11 2.51 17.04 -8.28
CA ASP A 11 3.74 16.49 -7.69
C ASP A 11 3.58 15.03 -7.24
N PHE A 12 2.43 14.42 -7.50
CA PHE A 12 2.12 13.05 -7.08
C PHE A 12 2.31 12.02 -8.19
N ASP A 13 3.21 11.08 -7.94
CA ASP A 13 3.36 9.84 -8.72
C ASP A 13 3.03 8.62 -7.84
N ALA A 14 1.93 7.95 -8.17
CA ALA A 14 1.47 6.76 -7.46
C ALA A 14 2.47 5.59 -7.56
N THR A 15 3.17 5.44 -8.68
CA THR A 15 4.15 4.37 -8.88
C THR A 15 5.38 4.57 -7.99
N VAL A 16 5.86 5.82 -7.90
CA VAL A 16 6.97 6.18 -6.99
C VAL A 16 6.57 5.93 -5.53
N MET A 17 5.34 6.29 -5.15
CA MET A 17 4.81 6.01 -3.82
C MET A 17 4.77 4.50 -3.53
N LEU A 18 4.22 3.69 -4.44
CA LEU A 18 4.14 2.22 -4.32
C LEU A 18 5.52 1.56 -4.23
N LYS A 19 6.49 2.04 -5.04
CA LYS A 19 7.89 1.60 -4.96
C LYS A 19 8.49 1.92 -3.60
N ARG A 20 8.27 3.13 -3.08
CA ARG A 20 8.74 3.53 -1.75
C ARG A 20 8.15 2.66 -0.65
N ILE A 21 6.86 2.29 -0.72
CA ILE A 21 6.24 1.36 0.25
C ILE A 21 7.00 0.03 0.24
N SER A 22 7.21 -0.53 -0.95
CA SER A 22 7.87 -1.83 -1.12
C SER A 22 9.29 -1.80 -0.55
N MET A 23 10.05 -0.73 -0.85
CA MET A 23 11.38 -0.53 -0.28
C MET A 23 11.39 -0.44 1.26
N MET A 24 10.38 0.19 1.88
CA MET A 24 10.27 0.20 3.35
C MET A 24 10.04 -1.21 3.89
N MET A 25 9.17 -1.99 3.25
CA MET A 25 8.84 -3.36 3.67
C MET A 25 10.05 -4.29 3.52
N ASP A 26 10.81 -4.13 2.43
CA ASP A 26 12.07 -4.83 2.18
C ASP A 26 13.09 -4.56 3.29
N LEU A 27 13.26 -3.30 3.71
CA LEU A 27 14.17 -2.95 4.80
C LEU A 27 13.72 -3.48 6.16
N MET A 28 12.41 -3.38 6.46
CA MET A 28 11.88 -3.98 7.69
C MET A 28 12.21 -5.47 7.75
N LEU A 29 12.02 -6.20 6.65
CA LEU A 29 12.36 -7.61 6.57
C LEU A 29 13.88 -7.85 6.71
N GLN A 30 14.70 -7.03 6.03
CA GLN A 30 16.15 -7.13 6.09
C GLN A 30 16.71 -6.90 7.50
N GLU A 31 16.04 -6.09 8.31
CA GLU A 31 16.39 -5.83 9.71
C GLU A 31 15.73 -6.80 10.71
N GLY A 32 15.05 -7.83 10.23
CA GLY A 32 14.39 -8.83 11.07
C GLY A 32 13.14 -8.31 11.78
N VAL A 33 12.56 -7.20 11.32
CA VAL A 33 11.24 -6.74 11.73
C VAL A 33 10.22 -7.50 10.89
N ASP A 34 9.93 -8.75 11.25
CA ASP A 34 8.93 -9.60 10.63
C ASP A 34 7.88 -10.11 11.63
N TYR A 35 6.70 -10.49 11.14
CA TYR A 35 5.59 -11.08 11.93
C TYR A 35 5.05 -10.28 13.14
N VAL A 36 5.56 -9.08 13.43
CA VAL A 36 5.12 -8.20 14.54
C VAL A 36 3.72 -7.63 14.35
N GLY A 37 3.27 -7.57 13.09
CA GLY A 37 2.02 -6.96 12.69
C GLY A 37 2.10 -5.42 12.66
N ILE A 38 1.38 -4.80 11.73
CA ILE A 38 1.50 -3.37 11.42
C ILE A 38 0.11 -2.73 11.43
N ASP A 39 -0.02 -1.62 12.14
CA ASP A 39 -1.16 -0.70 11.98
C ASP A 39 -0.79 0.38 10.97
N VAL A 40 -1.64 0.54 9.95
CA VAL A 40 -1.42 1.52 8.88
C VAL A 40 -2.26 2.75 9.15
N VAL A 41 -1.64 3.92 9.22
CA VAL A 41 -2.35 5.20 9.30
C VAL A 41 -2.26 5.93 7.97
N VAL A 42 -3.43 6.25 7.40
CA VAL A 42 -3.61 6.98 6.14
C VAL A 42 -4.18 8.36 6.47
N ASP A 43 -3.33 9.37 6.42
CA ASP A 43 -3.76 10.76 6.52
C ASP A 43 -4.32 11.23 5.17
N SER A 44 -5.61 11.59 5.16
CA SER A 44 -6.34 12.00 3.95
C SER A 44 -6.52 13.52 3.83
N LYS A 45 -5.87 14.33 4.68
CA LYS A 45 -6.07 15.78 4.77
C LYS A 45 -5.98 16.53 3.44
N HIS A 46 -5.07 16.12 2.57
CA HIS A 46 -4.81 16.75 1.26
C HIS A 46 -5.19 15.87 0.06
N VAL A 47 -5.85 14.74 0.31
CA VAL A 47 -6.32 13.87 -0.77
C VAL A 47 -7.44 14.58 -1.54
N VAL A 48 -7.31 14.56 -2.86
CA VAL A 48 -8.29 15.08 -3.81
C VAL A 48 -8.50 14.08 -4.94
N PHE A 49 -9.58 14.22 -5.71
CA PHE A 49 -9.95 13.24 -6.74
C PHE A 49 -8.86 13.05 -7.81
N SER A 50 -8.14 14.11 -8.16
CA SER A 50 -7.04 14.04 -9.14
C SER A 50 -5.92 13.09 -8.69
N HIS A 51 -5.70 12.91 -7.39
CA HIS A 51 -4.76 11.90 -6.88
C HIS A 51 -5.23 10.48 -7.16
N LEU A 52 -6.53 10.21 -6.98
CA LEU A 52 -7.11 8.90 -7.28
C LEU A 52 -6.95 8.54 -8.75
N ALA A 53 -7.04 9.52 -9.64
CA ALA A 53 -6.86 9.32 -11.08
C ALA A 53 -5.41 9.01 -11.49
N ARG A 54 -4.41 9.22 -10.63
CA ARG A 54 -3.00 8.88 -10.92
C ARG A 54 -2.67 7.39 -10.72
N TYR A 55 -3.56 6.63 -10.09
CA TYR A 55 -3.30 5.21 -9.86
C TYR A 55 -3.50 4.39 -11.13
N ASN A 56 -2.44 3.70 -11.55
CA ASN A 56 -2.58 2.61 -12.51
C ASN A 56 -3.08 1.35 -11.78
N LEU A 57 -4.31 0.93 -12.07
CA LEU A 57 -4.97 -0.19 -11.39
C LEU A 57 -4.20 -1.52 -11.54
N SER A 58 -3.50 -1.74 -12.66
CA SER A 58 -2.71 -2.95 -12.88
C SER A 58 -1.47 -2.98 -11.97
N ILE A 59 -0.73 -1.88 -11.90
CA ILE A 59 0.44 -1.74 -11.00
C ILE A 59 -0.01 -1.83 -9.54
N LEU A 60 -1.10 -1.16 -9.20
CA LEU A 60 -1.66 -1.15 -7.87
C LEU A 60 -2.05 -2.58 -7.43
N ARG A 61 -2.77 -3.32 -8.26
CA ARG A 61 -3.14 -4.72 -7.96
C ARG A 61 -1.93 -5.61 -7.74
N LYS A 62 -0.92 -5.54 -8.63
CA LYS A 62 0.34 -6.29 -8.46
C LYS A 62 1.04 -5.95 -7.15
N THR A 63 1.07 -4.67 -6.79
CA THR A 63 1.69 -4.20 -5.54
C THR A 63 0.95 -4.74 -4.31
N PHE A 64 -0.38 -4.74 -4.33
CA PHE A 64 -1.19 -5.31 -3.23
C PHE A 64 -1.03 -6.82 -3.14
N ASP A 65 -1.03 -7.54 -4.27
CA ASP A 65 -0.77 -8.98 -4.29
C ASP A 65 0.60 -9.32 -3.70
N LEU A 66 1.66 -8.56 -4.07
CA LEU A 66 2.98 -8.68 -3.47
C LEU A 66 2.95 -8.36 -1.97
N GLY A 67 2.27 -7.26 -1.60
CA GLY A 67 2.05 -6.84 -0.21
C GLY A 67 1.51 -7.96 0.68
N TRP A 68 0.47 -8.66 0.20
CA TRP A 68 -0.27 -9.65 0.99
C TRP A 68 0.27 -11.06 0.93
N LYS A 69 0.87 -11.44 -0.20
CA LYS A 69 1.35 -12.83 -0.44
C LYS A 69 2.86 -12.94 -0.35
N GLY A 70 3.58 -11.86 -0.60
CA GLY A 70 5.05 -11.84 -0.66
C GLY A 70 5.71 -11.47 0.66
N TYR A 71 5.11 -10.57 1.45
CA TYR A 71 5.69 -10.18 2.74
C TYR A 71 5.08 -10.97 3.90
N PRO A 72 5.88 -11.35 4.92
CA PRO A 72 5.39 -12.01 6.13
C PRO A 72 4.65 -11.08 7.09
N GLN A 73 4.34 -9.85 6.67
CA GLN A 73 3.70 -8.84 7.51
C GLN A 73 2.20 -9.02 7.59
N ARG A 74 1.67 -8.86 8.80
CA ARG A 74 0.23 -8.86 9.05
C ARG A 74 -0.26 -7.44 9.30
N VAL A 75 -1.05 -6.89 8.38
CA VAL A 75 -1.75 -5.63 8.66
C VAL A 75 -2.85 -5.87 9.70
N ASN A 76 -2.72 -5.26 10.87
CA ASN A 76 -3.64 -5.45 11.98
C ASN A 76 -4.88 -4.55 11.82
N LYS A 77 -4.67 -3.26 11.59
CA LYS A 77 -5.70 -2.25 11.31
C LYS A 77 -5.26 -1.28 10.22
N ILE A 78 -6.24 -0.65 9.56
CA ILE A 78 -6.03 0.46 8.63
C ILE A 78 -6.86 1.64 9.12
N HIS A 79 -6.20 2.67 9.62
CA HIS A 79 -6.79 3.88 10.18
C HIS A 79 -6.78 4.98 9.12
N VAL A 80 -7.94 5.49 8.74
CA VAL A 80 -8.07 6.65 7.86
C VAL A 80 -8.40 7.86 8.72
N VAL A 81 -7.57 8.90 8.66
CA VAL A 81 -7.72 10.13 9.44
C VAL A 81 -7.86 11.33 8.51
N ASN A 82 -8.40 12.43 9.03
CA ASN A 82 -8.72 13.63 8.26
C ASN A 82 -9.53 13.31 6.98
N PRO A 83 -10.66 12.59 7.09
CA PRO A 83 -11.42 12.16 5.92
C PRO A 83 -11.97 13.36 5.14
N TRP A 84 -11.64 13.42 3.86
CA TRP A 84 -12.24 14.33 2.88
C TRP A 84 -13.67 13.90 2.48
N ALA A 85 -14.42 14.80 1.84
CA ALA A 85 -15.84 14.59 1.51
C ALA A 85 -16.10 13.35 0.63
N MET A 86 -15.12 12.92 -0.18
CA MET A 86 -15.21 11.76 -1.06
C MET A 86 -14.38 10.56 -0.57
N VAL A 87 -14.13 10.46 0.75
CA VAL A 87 -13.35 9.33 1.32
C VAL A 87 -13.93 7.96 0.95
N GLU A 88 -15.25 7.84 0.90
CA GLU A 88 -15.93 6.61 0.50
C GLU A 88 -15.63 6.22 -0.95
N THR A 89 -15.50 7.20 -1.85
CA THR A 89 -15.09 6.95 -3.25
C THR A 89 -13.68 6.38 -3.31
N GLY A 90 -12.75 6.95 -2.53
CA GLY A 90 -11.40 6.41 -2.41
C GLY A 90 -11.40 5.00 -1.85
N ILE A 91 -12.13 4.75 -0.75
CA ILE A 91 -12.24 3.41 -0.16
C ILE A 91 -12.83 2.42 -1.17
N ALA A 92 -13.87 2.80 -1.92
CA ALA A 92 -14.48 1.98 -2.94
C ALA A 92 -13.51 1.64 -4.09
N LEU A 93 -12.59 2.54 -4.45
CA LEU A 93 -11.56 2.28 -5.44
C LEU A 93 -10.57 1.19 -4.99
N PHE A 94 -10.14 1.21 -3.72
CA PHE A 94 -9.14 0.27 -3.19
C PHE A 94 -9.74 -1.02 -2.63
N LYS A 95 -11.01 -1.01 -2.19
CA LYS A 95 -11.69 -2.17 -1.57
C LYS A 95 -11.57 -3.46 -2.38
N PRO A 96 -11.79 -3.48 -3.71
CA PRO A 96 -11.68 -4.69 -4.53
C PRO A 96 -10.28 -5.33 -4.53
N LEU A 97 -9.25 -4.58 -4.14
CA LEU A 97 -7.86 -5.06 -4.05
C LEU A 97 -7.53 -5.65 -2.67
N LEU A 98 -8.48 -5.56 -1.73
CA LEU A 98 -8.35 -6.06 -0.37
C LEU A 98 -9.16 -7.33 -0.20
N THR A 99 -8.62 -8.28 0.56
CA THR A 99 -9.39 -9.43 1.05
C THR A 99 -10.50 -8.96 2.00
N SER A 100 -11.60 -9.70 2.11
CA SER A 100 -12.70 -9.37 3.04
C SER A 100 -12.21 -9.14 4.47
N LYS A 101 -11.17 -9.89 4.89
CA LYS A 101 -10.52 -9.74 6.20
C LYS A 101 -9.85 -8.37 6.36
N LEU A 102 -9.19 -7.85 5.33
CA LEU A 102 -8.57 -6.53 5.34
C LEU A 102 -9.60 -5.40 5.18
N GLN A 103 -10.64 -5.60 4.38
CA GLN A 103 -11.73 -4.63 4.27
C GLN A 103 -12.38 -4.37 5.64
N ASN A 104 -12.58 -5.43 6.43
CA ASN A 104 -13.12 -5.35 7.80
C ASN A 104 -12.16 -4.73 8.83
N ARG A 105 -10.91 -4.42 8.43
CA ARG A 105 -9.90 -3.78 9.29
C ARG A 105 -9.78 -2.27 9.02
N ILE A 106 -10.48 -1.74 8.02
CA ILE A 106 -10.53 -0.31 7.73
C ILE A 106 -11.39 0.40 8.78
N MET A 107 -10.85 1.46 9.37
CA MET A 107 -11.50 2.30 10.36
C MET A 107 -11.34 3.75 9.92
N VAL A 108 -12.44 4.49 9.79
CA VAL A 108 -12.42 5.92 9.42
C VAL A 108 -12.67 6.74 10.67
N HIS A 109 -11.69 7.56 11.03
CA HIS A 109 -11.71 8.39 12.23
C HIS A 109 -12.10 9.81 11.88
N ARG A 110 -13.18 10.30 12.49
CA ARG A 110 -13.67 11.68 12.27
C ARG A 110 -12.83 12.74 12.99
N ASN A 111 -12.11 12.35 14.03
CA ASN A 111 -11.25 13.23 14.80
C ASN A 111 -10.14 12.44 15.49
N VAL A 112 -9.11 13.15 15.93
CA VAL A 112 -7.92 12.59 16.58
C VAL A 112 -8.26 11.83 17.87
N LYS A 113 -9.27 12.29 18.63
CA LYS A 113 -9.69 11.60 19.87
C LYS A 113 -10.16 10.17 19.60
N ASP A 114 -10.80 9.94 18.47
CA ASP A 114 -11.23 8.60 18.05
C ASP A 114 -10.02 7.72 17.67
N LEU A 115 -9.04 8.28 16.96
CA LEU A 115 -7.77 7.58 16.66
C LEU A 115 -7.06 7.14 17.94
N HIS A 116 -7.01 8.01 18.96
CA HIS A 116 -6.34 7.71 20.23
C HIS A 116 -6.97 6.59 21.05
N ARG A 117 -8.21 6.18 20.74
CA ARG A 117 -8.81 4.98 21.33
C ARG A 117 -8.19 3.68 20.79
N HIS A 118 -7.46 3.77 19.68
CA HIS A 118 -6.86 2.65 19.00
C HIS A 118 -5.34 2.68 19.03
N ILE A 119 -4.74 3.87 18.89
CA ILE A 119 -3.28 4.05 18.90
C ILE A 119 -2.88 5.02 20.02
N PRO A 120 -1.99 4.61 20.95
CA PRO A 120 -1.52 5.49 22.01
C PRO A 120 -0.88 6.77 21.47
N LYS A 121 -1.06 7.88 22.19
CA LYS A 121 -0.52 9.19 21.81
C LYS A 121 1.01 9.18 21.73
N GLN A 122 1.63 8.41 22.61
CA GLN A 122 3.09 8.31 22.80
C GLN A 122 3.83 7.69 21.61
N VAL A 123 3.13 7.06 20.67
CA VAL A 123 3.75 6.44 19.48
C VAL A 123 3.30 7.10 18.18
N LEU A 124 2.45 8.13 18.26
CA LEU A 124 1.96 8.87 17.11
C LEU A 124 2.79 10.13 16.90
N PRO A 125 3.04 10.53 15.64
CA PRO A 125 3.60 11.83 15.32
C PRO A 125 2.75 13.00 15.83
N GLU A 126 3.39 14.11 16.20
CA GLU A 126 2.70 15.33 16.65
C GLU A 126 1.69 15.88 15.63
N ASP A 127 1.96 15.77 14.33
CA ASP A 127 1.04 16.18 13.25
C ASP A 127 -0.28 15.41 13.26
N LEU A 128 -0.28 14.20 13.82
CA LEU A 128 -1.44 13.33 14.00
C LEU A 128 -1.98 13.41 15.43
N GLY A 129 -1.59 14.46 16.17
CA GLY A 129 -1.97 14.73 17.54
C GLY A 129 -1.30 13.82 18.57
N GLY A 130 -0.14 13.24 18.24
CA GLY A 130 0.68 12.42 19.13
C GLY A 130 1.73 13.19 19.93
N ASP A 131 2.73 12.47 20.44
CA ASP A 131 3.87 13.01 21.21
C ASP A 131 5.24 12.73 20.55
N GLU A 132 5.28 11.98 19.44
CA GLU A 132 6.51 11.70 18.67
C GLU A 132 6.83 12.82 17.69
N ILE A 133 8.04 12.76 17.12
CA ILE A 133 8.53 13.65 16.07
C ILE A 133 7.53 13.80 14.90
N SER A 134 7.63 14.90 14.18
CA SER A 134 6.75 15.20 13.05
C SER A 134 6.83 14.12 11.96
N VAL A 135 5.76 13.99 11.16
CA VAL A 135 5.73 13.09 10.00
C VAL A 135 6.82 13.48 8.99
N TRP A 136 7.15 14.76 8.90
CA TRP A 136 8.21 15.26 8.04
C TRP A 136 9.59 14.80 8.50
N GLU A 137 9.91 14.92 9.80
CA GLU A 137 11.17 14.43 10.36
C GLU A 137 11.28 12.90 10.22
N LEU A 138 10.21 12.18 10.55
CA LEU A 138 10.15 10.74 10.36
C LEU A 138 10.36 10.34 8.89
N ASN A 139 9.87 11.14 7.94
CA ASN A 139 10.12 10.90 6.51
C ASN A 139 11.61 11.00 6.16
N ASN A 140 12.31 11.99 6.72
CA ASN A 140 13.73 12.21 6.48
C ASN A 140 14.56 11.08 7.08
N LEU A 141 14.25 10.62 8.29
CA LEU A 141 14.90 9.44 8.89
C LEU A 141 14.74 8.19 8.00
N TRP A 142 13.54 7.94 7.49
CA TRP A 142 13.32 6.86 6.53
C TRP A 142 14.09 7.05 5.22
N ARG A 143 14.27 8.29 4.77
CA ARG A 143 15.03 8.60 3.55
C ARG A 143 16.52 8.31 3.76
N GLU A 144 17.09 8.79 4.86
CA GLU A 144 18.49 8.54 5.24
C GLU A 144 18.76 7.04 5.33
N LYS A 145 17.88 6.32 6.02
CA LYS A 145 17.95 4.85 6.11
C LYS A 145 17.90 4.17 4.73
N MET A 146 17.02 4.61 3.83
CA MET A 146 17.01 4.06 2.47
C MET A 146 18.29 4.36 1.68
N VAL A 147 18.92 5.51 1.92
CA VAL A 147 20.19 5.89 1.29
C VAL A 147 21.34 5.02 1.81
N GLU A 148 21.36 4.70 3.11
CA GLU A 148 22.33 3.77 3.70
C GLU A 148 22.29 2.39 3.03
N TYR A 149 21.09 1.90 2.70
CA TYR A 149 20.89 0.61 2.03
C TYR A 149 20.92 0.69 0.49
N ARG A 150 21.36 1.83 -0.09
CA ARG A 150 21.33 2.05 -1.55
C ARG A 150 21.99 0.91 -2.33
N ASP A 151 23.18 0.47 -1.92
CA ASP A 151 23.92 -0.55 -2.66
C ASP A 151 23.24 -1.92 -2.57
N TRP A 152 22.58 -2.21 -1.46
CA TRP A 152 21.75 -3.41 -1.30
C TRP A 152 20.55 -3.40 -2.24
N PHE A 153 19.86 -2.26 -2.38
CA PHE A 153 18.77 -2.12 -3.35
C PHE A 153 19.27 -2.33 -4.79
N LEU A 154 20.43 -1.77 -5.15
CA LEU A 154 21.03 -1.93 -6.48
C LEU A 154 21.46 -3.37 -6.75
N SER A 155 21.93 -4.11 -5.74
CA SER A 155 22.20 -5.53 -5.92
C SER A 155 20.93 -6.34 -6.12
N ASN A 156 19.87 -6.05 -5.36
CA ASN A 156 18.60 -6.76 -5.46
C ASN A 156 17.91 -6.54 -6.80
N GLU A 157 18.03 -5.35 -7.40
CA GLU A 157 17.46 -5.06 -8.72
C GLU A 157 18.05 -5.95 -9.85
N LYS A 158 19.26 -6.48 -9.65
CA LYS A 158 19.91 -7.43 -10.57
C LYS A 158 19.37 -8.85 -10.42
N ILE A 159 18.76 -9.18 -9.27
CA ILE A 159 18.19 -10.49 -8.98
C ILE A 159 16.80 -10.54 -9.62
N LYS A 160 16.68 -11.30 -10.71
CA LYS A 160 15.43 -11.47 -11.45
C LYS A 160 15.16 -12.93 -11.73
N THR A 161 13.89 -13.29 -11.73
CA THR A 161 13.43 -14.61 -12.17
C THR A 161 13.63 -14.74 -13.67
N ASP A 162 14.20 -15.86 -14.11
CA ASP A 162 14.24 -16.24 -15.52
C ASP A 162 12.87 -16.78 -15.95
N GLU A 163 12.05 -15.88 -16.51
CA GLU A 163 10.67 -16.17 -16.90
C GLU A 163 10.56 -17.24 -18.00
N ALA A 164 11.61 -17.45 -18.81
CA ALA A 164 11.62 -18.51 -19.83
C ALA A 164 11.60 -19.92 -19.21
N LYS A 165 11.95 -20.05 -17.92
CA LYS A 165 11.95 -21.32 -17.17
C LYS A 165 10.70 -21.50 -16.31
N ARG A 166 9.72 -20.59 -16.34
CA ARG A 166 8.48 -20.73 -15.56
C ARG A 166 7.68 -21.93 -16.04
N VAL A 167 7.34 -22.81 -15.12
CA VAL A 167 6.40 -23.92 -15.38
C VAL A 167 4.97 -23.38 -15.29
N GLY A 168 4.20 -23.55 -16.35
CA GLY A 168 2.82 -23.06 -16.44
C GLY A 168 2.71 -21.57 -16.82
N LYS A 169 1.48 -21.06 -16.85
CA LYS A 169 1.22 -19.65 -17.20
C LYS A 169 1.48 -18.73 -16.00
N CYS A 170 1.95 -17.52 -16.29
CA CYS A 170 2.03 -16.44 -15.31
C CYS A 170 0.63 -16.11 -14.78
N SER A 171 0.37 -16.32 -13.50
CA SER A 171 -0.91 -15.94 -12.88
C SER A 171 -1.21 -14.45 -13.03
N PHE A 172 -0.19 -13.59 -13.12
CA PHE A 172 -0.37 -12.14 -13.28
C PHE A 172 -0.73 -11.71 -14.70
N GLU A 173 -0.38 -12.49 -15.74
CA GLU A 173 -0.85 -12.23 -17.12
C GLU A 173 -2.33 -12.56 -17.27
N THR A 174 -2.79 -13.64 -16.63
CA THR A 174 -4.21 -14.05 -16.65
C THR A 174 -5.08 -13.12 -15.80
N VAL A 175 -4.53 -12.52 -14.74
CA VAL A 175 -5.22 -11.55 -13.89
C VAL A 175 -5.49 -10.23 -14.62
N THR A 176 -4.58 -9.75 -15.47
CA THR A 176 -4.84 -8.55 -16.29
C THR A 176 -5.98 -8.75 -17.29
N GLU A 177 -6.15 -9.97 -17.83
CA GLU A 177 -7.25 -10.30 -18.76
C GLU A 177 -8.59 -10.56 -18.04
N SER A 178 -8.55 -11.21 -16.88
CA SER A 178 -9.76 -11.51 -16.08
C SER A 178 -10.30 -10.32 -15.28
N ALA A 179 -9.47 -9.30 -14.99
CA ALA A 179 -9.84 -8.18 -14.13
C ALA A 179 -10.86 -7.20 -14.71
N PHE A 180 -11.04 -7.17 -16.04
CA PHE A 180 -12.04 -6.33 -16.72
C PHE A 180 -13.28 -7.12 -17.16
N GLY A 181 -13.51 -8.31 -16.59
CA GLY A 181 -14.79 -9.03 -16.72
C GLY A 181 -14.88 -10.05 -17.84
N ASN A 182 -13.77 -10.45 -18.49
CA ASN A 182 -13.83 -11.35 -19.63
C ASN A 182 -13.51 -12.83 -19.36
N SER A 183 -13.33 -13.25 -18.11
CA SER A 183 -13.21 -14.66 -17.76
C SER A 183 -14.57 -15.25 -17.39
N GLY A 184 -15.43 -15.42 -18.38
CA GLY A 184 -16.52 -16.38 -18.33
C GLY A 184 -15.94 -17.80 -18.30
N SER A 185 -16.30 -18.59 -17.30
CA SER A 185 -16.00 -20.02 -17.25
C SER A 185 -16.85 -20.75 -18.30
N PHE A 186 -16.48 -20.67 -19.58
CA PHE A 186 -16.97 -21.61 -20.56
C PHE A 186 -16.26 -22.95 -20.32
N ARG A 187 -16.90 -23.80 -19.52
CA ARG A 187 -16.61 -25.23 -19.57
C ARG A 187 -16.91 -25.66 -21.01
N LYS A 188 -15.87 -26.05 -21.72
CA LYS A 188 -15.96 -26.66 -23.05
C LYS A 188 -16.93 -27.84 -22.92
N ILE A 189 -18.11 -27.74 -23.51
CA ILE A 189 -19.03 -28.88 -23.63
C ILE A 189 -18.48 -29.67 -24.82
N GLU A 190 -17.87 -30.82 -24.53
CA GLU A 190 -17.67 -31.84 -25.55
C GLU A 190 -19.02 -32.53 -25.76
N VAL A 191 -19.53 -32.42 -26.98
CA VAL A 191 -20.73 -33.13 -27.42
C VAL A 191 -20.21 -34.28 -28.27
N ASP A 192 -20.51 -35.52 -27.85
CA ASP A 192 -20.39 -36.73 -28.67
C ASP A 192 -21.42 -36.71 -29.81
#